data_AF-A0A2G2MFK6-F1
#
_entry.id   AF-A0A2G2MFK6-F1
#
_cell.length_a   1.000
_cell.length_b   1.000
_cell.length_c   1.000
_cell.angle_alpha   90.00
_cell.angle_beta   90.00
_cell.angle_gamma   90.00
#
_symmetry.space_group_name_H-M   'P 1'
#
loop_
_entity.id
_entity.type
_entity.pdbx_description
1 polymer ?
#
loop_
_entity_poly.entity_id
_entity_poly.type
_entity_poly.pdbx_seq_one_letter_code
_entity_poly.pdbx_strand_id
1 'polypeptide(L)'
;MLSGEQIDIMGPLGNGFYIDETNNNHLIIGGGIGVAPLLELVKNLKGNKTVYLGFNTEPYLIDEFNRYADEIRITVENKIETGDGSLETGDGSLSESKDGTEKESLGTVFFGSDNNSGMSQKVPSPMTLKGNVMDLIKENTPKADMIYACGPKPMLEAINGWAEEKEIEAQFSMEERMACGIGACLVCTCKIKKDEDREWQNYRVCKDGPVFYRDEVMWE
;
A
#
# COMPACT_ATOMS: atom_id res chain seq x y z
N MET A 1 12.47 -22.91 -10.05
CA MET A 1 11.49 -23.65 -10.86
C MET A 1 11.70 -23.31 -12.30
N LEU A 2 11.68 -24.30 -13.19
CA LEU A 2 11.82 -24.11 -14.63
C LEU A 2 10.44 -24.12 -15.30
N SER A 3 10.34 -23.47 -16.45
CA SER A 3 9.15 -23.57 -17.29
C SER A 3 8.85 -25.04 -17.62
N GLY A 4 7.61 -25.46 -17.40
CA GLY A 4 7.15 -26.85 -17.59
C GLY A 4 7.22 -27.74 -16.35
N GLU A 5 7.79 -27.27 -15.23
CA GLU A 5 7.69 -27.98 -13.95
C GLU A 5 6.27 -27.90 -13.38
N GLN A 6 5.81 -28.98 -12.77
CA GLN A 6 4.53 -29.02 -12.06
C GLN A 6 4.70 -28.54 -10.63
N ILE A 7 3.69 -27.81 -10.13
CA ILE A 7 3.65 -27.26 -8.78
C ILE A 7 2.31 -27.65 -8.17
N ASP A 8 2.33 -28.17 -6.95
CA ASP A 8 1.10 -28.41 -6.18
C ASP A 8 0.57 -27.09 -5.63
N ILE A 9 -0.66 -26.75 -6.01
CA ILE A 9 -1.32 -25.51 -5.61
C ILE A 9 -2.58 -25.86 -4.83
N MET A 10 -2.74 -25.26 -3.65
CA MET A 10 -3.97 -25.30 -2.87
C MET A 10 -4.54 -23.89 -2.77
N GLY A 11 -5.73 -23.68 -3.34
CA GLY A 11 -6.39 -22.38 -3.33
C GLY A 11 -7.66 -22.34 -4.18
N PRO A 12 -8.42 -21.23 -4.12
CA PRO A 12 -8.21 -20.05 -3.25
C PRO A 12 -8.48 -20.34 -1.76
N LEU A 13 -7.90 -19.53 -0.86
CA LEU A 13 -8.02 -19.66 0.59
C LEU A 13 -8.29 -18.29 1.23
N GLY A 14 -8.85 -18.31 2.44
CA GLY A 14 -9.17 -17.11 3.22
C GLY A 14 -10.32 -16.28 2.64
N ASN A 15 -10.52 -15.11 3.26
CA ASN A 15 -11.49 -14.08 2.92
C ASN A 15 -10.71 -12.83 2.47
N GLY A 16 -11.04 -12.33 1.28
CA GLY A 16 -10.44 -11.12 0.72
C GLY A 16 -11.08 -9.84 1.24
N PHE A 17 -10.69 -8.72 0.63
CA PHE A 17 -11.26 -7.42 0.94
C PHE A 17 -12.75 -7.37 0.67
N TYR A 18 -13.51 -6.84 1.62
CA TYR A 18 -14.91 -6.52 1.44
C TYR A 18 -15.04 -5.17 0.72
N ILE A 19 -15.77 -5.19 -0.40
CA ILE A 19 -16.01 -4.00 -1.22
C ILE A 19 -17.43 -3.54 -0.97
N ASP A 20 -17.57 -2.40 -0.31
CA ASP A 20 -18.86 -1.71 -0.22
C ASP A 20 -19.06 -0.87 -1.49
N GLU A 21 -20.08 -1.21 -2.28
CA GLU A 21 -20.38 -0.51 -3.53
C GLU A 21 -20.93 0.91 -3.33
N THR A 22 -21.27 1.30 -2.10
CA THR A 22 -21.71 2.67 -1.78
C THR A 22 -20.55 3.65 -1.63
N ASN A 23 -19.34 3.15 -1.38
CA ASN A 23 -18.12 3.95 -1.33
C ASN A 23 -17.67 4.32 -2.75
N ASN A 24 -17.19 5.55 -2.93
CA ASN A 24 -16.77 6.05 -4.24
C ASN A 24 -15.34 6.58 -4.25
N ASN A 25 -14.71 6.80 -3.09
CA ASN A 25 -13.32 7.23 -2.97
C ASN A 25 -12.54 6.21 -2.15
N HIS A 26 -11.60 5.52 -2.79
CA HIS A 26 -10.82 4.45 -2.20
C HIS A 26 -9.35 4.86 -2.08
N LEU A 27 -8.79 4.71 -0.88
CA LEU A 27 -7.36 4.88 -0.64
C LEU A 27 -6.71 3.50 -0.50
N ILE A 28 -5.76 3.20 -1.39
CA ILE A 28 -5.05 1.93 -1.43
C ILE A 28 -3.61 2.17 -1.00
N ILE A 29 -3.15 1.45 0.03
CA ILE A 29 -1.82 1.65 0.61
C ILE A 29 -1.06 0.32 0.63
N GLY A 30 0.01 0.23 -0.17
CA GLY A 30 0.82 -0.97 -0.31
C GLY A 30 2.25 -0.79 0.19
N GLY A 31 2.80 -1.79 0.86
CA GLY A 31 4.19 -1.79 1.32
C GLY A 31 4.94 -3.08 0.99
N GLY A 32 6.08 -2.97 0.33
CA GLY A 32 6.93 -4.11 0.01
C GLY A 32 6.19 -5.17 -0.80
N ILE A 33 6.23 -6.45 -0.37
CA ILE A 33 5.52 -7.56 -1.04
C ILE A 33 3.99 -7.46 -0.98
N GLY A 34 3.45 -6.71 -0.02
CA GLY A 34 2.01 -6.49 0.16
C GLY A 34 1.38 -5.63 -0.95
N VAL A 35 2.18 -5.07 -1.85
CA VAL A 35 1.69 -4.34 -3.02
C VAL A 35 0.98 -5.28 -4.01
N ALA A 36 1.49 -6.49 -4.23
CA ALA A 36 0.97 -7.37 -5.28
C ALA A 36 -0.52 -7.77 -5.11
N PRO A 37 -1.00 -8.15 -3.90
CA PRO A 37 -2.42 -8.46 -3.69
C PRO A 37 -3.36 -7.28 -3.98
N LEU A 38 -2.91 -6.04 -3.74
CA LEU A 38 -3.73 -4.85 -3.92
C LEU A 38 -4.00 -4.54 -5.39
N LEU A 39 -3.18 -5.00 -6.32
CA LEU A 39 -3.40 -4.77 -7.74
C LEU A 39 -4.72 -5.40 -8.21
N GLU A 40 -5.03 -6.61 -7.73
CA GLU A 40 -6.28 -7.26 -8.08
C GLU A 40 -7.48 -6.55 -7.45
N LEU A 41 -7.34 -6.04 -6.22
CA LEU A 41 -8.38 -5.21 -5.59
C LEU A 41 -8.66 -3.95 -6.43
N VAL A 42 -7.63 -3.20 -6.81
CA VAL A 42 -7.75 -1.95 -7.57
C VAL A 42 -8.48 -2.16 -8.90
N LYS A 43 -8.26 -3.28 -9.59
CA LYS A 43 -8.99 -3.61 -10.84
C LYS A 43 -10.49 -3.79 -10.65
N ASN A 44 -10.91 -4.29 -9.47
CA ASN A 44 -12.29 -4.65 -9.18
C ASN A 44 -13.06 -3.53 -8.47
N LEU A 45 -12.36 -2.54 -7.88
CA LEU A 45 -12.99 -1.37 -7.28
C LEU A 45 -13.64 -0.47 -8.35
N LYS A 46 -14.82 0.06 -8.06
CA LYS A 46 -15.44 1.15 -8.80
C LYS A 46 -14.98 2.48 -8.20
N GLY A 47 -15.51 3.61 -8.67
CA GLY A 47 -15.17 4.93 -8.11
C GLY A 47 -13.70 5.35 -8.28
N ASN A 48 -13.34 6.42 -7.59
CA ASN A 48 -12.01 7.01 -7.55
C ASN A 48 -11.04 6.16 -6.71
N LYS A 49 -9.83 5.96 -7.23
CA LYS A 49 -8.78 5.13 -6.66
C LYS A 49 -7.48 5.93 -6.53
N THR A 50 -7.14 6.29 -5.30
CA THR A 50 -5.85 6.89 -4.97
C THR A 50 -4.94 5.82 -4.37
N VAL A 51 -3.75 5.64 -4.94
CA VAL A 51 -2.82 4.56 -4.60
C VAL A 51 -1.52 5.14 -4.03
N TYR A 52 -1.07 4.64 -2.89
CA TYR A 52 0.20 4.97 -2.25
C TYR A 52 1.03 3.70 -2.08
N LEU A 53 2.22 3.63 -2.68
CA LEU A 53 3.09 2.46 -2.65
C LEU A 53 4.45 2.79 -2.04
N GLY A 54 4.88 1.99 -1.08
CA GLY A 54 6.22 2.06 -0.48
C GLY A 54 7.07 0.84 -0.82
N PHE A 55 8.30 1.06 -1.27
CA PHE A 55 9.27 0.01 -1.57
C PHE A 55 10.57 0.21 -0.81
N ASN A 56 11.33 -0.87 -0.63
CA ASN A 56 12.67 -0.75 -0.05
C ASN A 56 13.70 -0.33 -1.10
N THR A 57 13.66 -0.91 -2.31
CA THR A 57 14.66 -0.70 -3.36
C THR A 57 14.04 -0.39 -4.72
N GLU A 58 13.50 -1.40 -5.42
CA GLU A 58 12.96 -1.22 -6.77
C GLU A 58 11.44 -1.32 -6.76
N PRO A 59 10.72 -0.29 -7.23
CA PRO A 59 9.29 -0.35 -7.44
C PRO A 59 8.92 -1.39 -8.50
N TYR A 60 7.81 -2.09 -8.29
CA TYR A 60 7.30 -3.08 -9.23
C TYR A 60 5.77 -2.95 -9.35
N LEU A 61 5.21 -3.46 -10.45
CA LEU A 61 3.79 -3.35 -10.82
C LEU A 61 3.26 -1.92 -11.07
N ILE A 62 4.15 -0.93 -11.22
CA ILE A 62 3.75 0.49 -11.32
C ILE A 62 2.90 0.75 -12.56
N ASP A 63 3.31 0.21 -13.71
CA ASP A 63 2.56 0.36 -14.97
C ASP A 63 1.18 -0.29 -14.88
N GLU A 64 1.06 -1.40 -14.15
CA GLU A 64 -0.19 -2.08 -13.91
C GLU A 64 -1.11 -1.25 -13.02
N PHE A 65 -0.60 -0.67 -11.92
CA PHE A 65 -1.41 0.23 -11.09
C PHE A 65 -1.84 1.49 -11.84
N ASN A 66 -0.96 2.10 -12.63
CA ASN A 66 -1.25 3.29 -13.44
C ASN A 66 -2.44 3.10 -14.40
N ARG A 67 -2.73 1.86 -14.83
CA ARG A 67 -3.87 1.59 -15.72
C ARG A 67 -5.23 1.64 -15.02
N TYR A 68 -5.25 1.50 -13.70
CA TYR A 68 -6.50 1.35 -12.94
C TYR A 68 -6.67 2.40 -11.85
N ALA A 69 -5.59 3.05 -11.42
CA ALA A 69 -5.62 4.13 -10.44
C ALA A 69 -5.89 5.48 -11.10
N ASP A 70 -6.66 6.33 -10.43
CA ASP A 70 -6.82 7.74 -10.83
C ASP A 70 -5.61 8.57 -10.40
N GLU A 71 -4.94 8.15 -9.33
CA GLU A 71 -3.74 8.79 -8.82
C GLU A 71 -2.83 7.75 -8.15
N ILE A 72 -1.52 7.85 -8.39
CA ILE A 72 -0.51 7.02 -7.74
C ILE A 72 0.61 7.89 -7.14
N ARG A 73 1.05 7.52 -5.93
CA ARG A 73 2.24 8.07 -5.28
C ARG A 73 3.14 6.96 -4.81
N ILE A 74 4.45 7.12 -5.02
CA ILE A 74 5.44 6.08 -4.76
C ILE A 74 6.57 6.65 -3.91
N THR A 75 7.05 5.88 -2.95
CA THR A 75 8.25 6.17 -2.17
C THR A 75 9.17 4.95 -2.11
N VAL A 76 10.46 5.22 -1.98
CA VAL A 76 11.49 4.18 -1.81
C VAL A 76 12.40 4.58 -0.66
N GLU A 77 12.66 3.63 0.24
CA GLU A 77 13.48 3.88 1.44
C GLU A 77 14.98 4.00 1.11
N ASN A 78 15.51 3.11 0.26
CA ASN A 78 16.92 3.08 -0.13
C ASN A 78 17.16 3.63 -1.55
N LYS A 79 18.30 4.30 -1.74
CA LYS A 79 18.70 4.87 -3.03
C LYS A 79 18.80 3.78 -4.10
N ILE A 80 18.24 4.05 -5.28
CA ILE A 80 18.62 3.37 -6.52
C ILE A 80 19.99 3.93 -6.90
N GLU A 81 21.04 3.11 -6.82
CA GLU A 81 22.33 3.44 -7.44
C GLU A 81 22.17 3.26 -8.95
N THR A 82 22.00 4.36 -9.68
CA THR A 82 22.13 4.32 -11.14
C THR A 82 23.59 4.08 -11.49
N GLY A 83 23.83 3.09 -12.36
CA GLY A 83 25.16 2.54 -12.68
C GLY A 83 26.11 3.45 -13.46
N ASP A 84 25.99 4.76 -13.32
CA ASP A 84 26.85 5.77 -13.95
C ASP A 84 27.64 6.61 -12.94
N GLY A 85 27.76 6.15 -11.67
CA GLY A 85 28.73 6.69 -10.70
C GLY A 85 28.65 8.22 -10.50
N SER A 86 27.52 8.83 -10.86
CA SER A 86 27.30 10.27 -10.79
C SER A 86 26.41 10.55 -9.59
N LEU A 87 26.99 11.17 -8.56
CA LEU A 87 26.23 11.73 -7.45
C LEU A 87 25.45 12.93 -7.97
N GLU A 88 24.16 12.74 -8.24
CA GLU A 88 23.23 13.85 -8.42
C GLU A 88 22.23 13.85 -7.25
N THR A 89 22.63 14.48 -6.15
CA THR A 89 21.70 15.42 -5.53
C THR A 89 21.74 16.64 -6.44
N GLY A 90 20.68 16.87 -7.22
CA GLY A 90 20.56 18.11 -7.96
C GLY A 90 20.64 19.26 -6.97
N ASP A 91 21.78 19.93 -6.94
CA ASP A 91 21.92 21.28 -6.48
C ASP A 91 20.91 22.13 -7.27
N GLY A 92 19.78 22.43 -6.64
CA GLY A 92 18.96 23.55 -7.06
C GLY A 92 19.87 24.77 -7.08
N SER A 93 20.28 25.18 -8.28
CA SER A 93 21.09 26.36 -8.49
C SER A 93 20.29 27.53 -7.91
N LEU A 94 20.88 28.13 -6.87
CA LEU A 94 20.46 29.37 -6.27
C LEU A 94 20.26 30.43 -7.36
N SER A 95 19.03 30.90 -7.52
CA SER A 95 18.79 32.28 -7.93
C SER A 95 18.24 33.03 -6.73
N GLU A 96 19.11 33.81 -6.10
CA GLU A 96 18.78 34.70 -5.00
C GLU A 96 17.61 35.62 -5.37
N SER A 97 16.61 35.68 -4.52
CA SER A 97 15.70 36.83 -4.41
C SER A 97 15.29 36.96 -2.94
N LYS A 98 15.67 38.11 -2.38
CA LYS A 98 15.56 38.51 -0.97
C LYS A 98 14.11 38.46 -0.49
N ASP A 99 13.76 37.55 0.43
CA ASP A 99 13.18 37.86 1.75
C ASP A 99 12.97 36.56 2.55
N GLY A 100 13.27 36.59 3.84
CA GLY A 100 13.32 35.41 4.71
C GLY A 100 11.96 34.77 4.96
N THR A 101 11.82 33.50 4.59
CA THR A 101 11.07 32.42 5.26
C THR A 101 11.24 31.15 4.44
N GLU A 102 12.21 30.31 4.79
CA GLU A 102 12.47 29.04 4.10
C GLU A 102 11.33 28.05 4.38
N LYS A 103 10.47 27.83 3.38
CA LYS A 103 9.61 26.65 3.29
C LYS A 103 10.09 25.84 2.09
N GLU A 104 10.81 24.75 2.36
CA GLU A 104 11.09 23.72 1.36
C GLU A 104 9.75 23.18 0.84
N SER A 105 9.49 23.34 -0.45
CA SER A 105 8.29 22.81 -1.11
C SER A 105 8.62 21.44 -1.70
N LEU A 106 8.00 20.40 -1.13
CA LEU A 106 8.18 19.00 -1.49
C LEU A 106 7.56 18.71 -2.87
N GLY A 107 8.36 18.16 -3.78
CA GLY A 107 7.94 17.79 -5.13
C GLY A 107 6.96 16.61 -5.12
N THR A 108 5.79 16.80 -5.72
CA THR A 108 4.77 15.76 -5.92
C THR A 108 4.77 15.34 -7.39
N VAL A 109 4.88 14.04 -7.69
CA VAL A 109 4.74 13.52 -9.05
C VAL A 109 3.29 13.09 -9.27
N PHE A 110 2.60 13.75 -10.20
CA PHE A 110 1.28 13.37 -10.68
C PHE A 110 1.41 12.63 -12.01
N PHE A 111 0.88 11.42 -12.11
CA PHE A 111 0.62 10.77 -13.40
C PHE A 111 -0.87 10.89 -13.68
N GLY A 112 -1.26 11.97 -14.39
CA GLY A 112 -2.61 12.12 -14.93
C GLY A 112 -2.80 11.22 -16.14
N SER A 113 -3.91 10.48 -16.17
CA SER A 113 -4.30 9.61 -17.29
C SER A 113 -4.71 10.45 -18.52
N ASP A 114 -3.81 10.58 -19.49
CA ASP A 114 -4.19 10.96 -20.86
C ASP A 114 -4.23 9.71 -21.74
N ASN A 115 -5.45 9.36 -22.13
CA ASN A 115 -5.79 8.26 -23.01
C ASN A 115 -5.11 8.40 -24.39
N ASN A 116 -4.02 7.69 -24.69
CA ASN A 116 -3.82 7.07 -26.01
C ASN A 116 -2.60 6.15 -26.12
N SER A 117 -2.80 5.04 -26.85
CA SER A 117 -1.83 4.33 -27.70
C SER A 117 -0.55 3.75 -27.08
N GLY A 118 -0.39 2.45 -27.28
CA GLY A 118 0.80 1.70 -26.89
C GLY A 118 2.10 2.37 -27.35
N MET A 119 2.98 2.59 -26.39
CA MET A 119 4.41 2.69 -26.60
C MET A 119 5.05 2.47 -25.23
N SER A 120 5.96 1.51 -25.16
CA SER A 120 6.87 1.30 -24.04
C SER A 120 7.72 2.57 -23.88
N GLN A 121 7.18 3.60 -23.23
CA GLN A 121 7.89 4.82 -22.94
C GLN A 121 8.48 4.69 -21.55
N LYS A 122 9.78 4.38 -21.57
CA LYS A 122 10.78 4.60 -20.52
C LYS A 122 10.26 5.59 -19.47
N VAL A 123 9.90 5.06 -18.30
CA VAL A 123 9.39 5.82 -17.15
C VAL A 123 10.37 6.99 -16.91
N PRO A 124 9.98 8.25 -17.12
CA PRO A 124 10.82 9.36 -16.68
C PRO A 124 10.93 9.23 -15.16
N SER A 125 12.16 9.10 -14.65
CA SER A 125 12.47 8.77 -13.26
C SER A 125 11.47 9.43 -12.30
N PRO A 126 10.60 8.66 -11.62
CA PRO A 126 9.71 9.26 -10.65
C PRO A 126 10.59 9.88 -9.58
N MET A 127 10.42 11.18 -9.34
CA MET A 127 11.09 11.91 -8.27
C MET A 127 10.74 11.19 -6.96
N THR A 128 11.65 10.31 -6.57
CA THR A 128 11.47 9.32 -5.52
C THR A 128 11.69 10.03 -4.21
N LEU A 129 10.62 10.25 -3.45
CA LEU A 129 10.78 10.79 -2.11
C LEU A 129 11.48 9.71 -1.26
N LYS A 130 12.61 10.07 -0.66
CA LYS A 130 13.24 9.26 0.39
C LYS A 130 12.33 9.32 1.61
N GLY A 131 11.72 8.20 1.96
CA GLY A 131 10.80 8.14 3.09
C GLY A 131 10.03 6.83 3.13
N ASN A 132 9.03 6.78 4.02
CA ASN A 132 8.06 5.70 4.06
C ASN A 132 6.69 6.19 3.56
N VAL A 133 5.78 5.26 3.31
CA VAL A 133 4.46 5.58 2.74
C VAL A 133 3.62 6.50 3.64
N MET A 134 3.82 6.46 4.96
CA MET A 134 3.12 7.32 5.91
C MET A 134 3.55 8.77 5.80
N ASP A 135 4.80 9.04 5.41
CA ASP A 135 5.27 10.40 5.19
C ASP A 135 4.49 11.04 4.04
N LEU A 136 4.34 10.31 2.92
CA LEU A 136 3.52 10.74 1.79
C LEU A 136 2.05 10.96 2.17
N ILE A 137 1.48 10.07 2.97
CA ILE A 137 0.08 10.18 3.40
C ILE A 137 -0.11 11.42 4.29
N LYS A 138 0.79 11.69 5.23
CA LYS A 138 0.71 12.85 6.12
C LYS A 138 0.86 14.17 5.37
N GLU A 139 1.77 14.23 4.38
CA GLU A 139 1.98 15.42 3.57
C GLU A 139 0.77 15.76 2.70
N ASN A 140 0.15 14.76 2.08
CA ASN A 140 -0.92 14.97 1.11
C ASN A 140 -2.32 14.93 1.74
N THR A 141 -2.47 14.27 2.90
CA THR A 141 -3.72 14.05 3.62
C THR A 141 -4.88 13.69 2.67
N PRO A 142 -4.78 12.54 1.95
CA PRO A 142 -5.81 12.13 1.01
C PRO A 142 -7.14 11.90 1.73
N LYS A 143 -8.25 12.18 1.04
CA LYS A 143 -9.60 11.85 1.51
C LYS A 143 -10.04 10.54 0.89
N ALA A 144 -10.70 9.70 1.68
CA ALA A 144 -11.30 8.46 1.20
C ALA A 144 -12.49 8.08 2.07
N ASP A 145 -13.40 7.31 1.50
CA ASP A 145 -14.49 6.67 2.21
C ASP A 145 -14.00 5.36 2.85
N MET A 146 -12.99 4.73 2.23
CA MET A 146 -12.45 3.44 2.66
C MET A 146 -10.95 3.31 2.36
N ILE A 147 -10.21 2.78 3.33
CA ILE A 147 -8.79 2.45 3.19
C ILE A 147 -8.62 0.94 3.04
N TYR A 148 -7.80 0.54 2.07
CA TYR A 148 -7.37 -0.85 1.89
C TYR A 148 -5.85 -0.91 1.95
N ALA A 149 -5.29 -1.67 2.89
CA ALA A 149 -3.84 -1.77 3.02
C ALA A 149 -3.32 -3.19 3.19
N CYS A 150 -2.11 -3.40 2.67
CA CYS A 150 -1.35 -4.64 2.81
C CYS A 150 0.14 -4.34 2.82
N GLY A 151 0.85 -4.87 3.81
CA GLY A 151 2.28 -4.66 3.99
C GLY A 151 2.74 -4.98 5.41
N PRO A 152 3.95 -4.51 5.81
CA PRO A 152 4.51 -4.81 7.12
C PRO A 152 3.59 -4.38 8.28
N LYS A 153 3.51 -5.19 9.35
CA LYS A 153 2.67 -4.90 10.53
C LYS A 153 2.85 -3.48 11.10
N PRO A 154 4.07 -2.93 11.28
CA PRO A 154 4.25 -1.56 11.77
C PRO A 154 3.68 -0.49 10.84
N MET A 155 3.66 -0.76 9.52
CA MET A 155 3.04 0.13 8.55
C MET A 155 1.51 0.11 8.71
N LEU A 156 0.92 -1.08 8.83
CA LEU A 156 -0.53 -1.22 9.02
C LEU A 156 -1.00 -0.59 10.34
N GLU A 157 -0.20 -0.72 11.41
CA GLU A 157 -0.46 -0.07 12.70
C GLU A 157 -0.45 1.46 12.59
N ALA A 158 0.55 2.02 11.88
CA ALA A 158 0.63 3.45 11.63
C ALA A 158 -0.54 3.96 10.77
N ILE A 159 -0.97 3.19 9.77
CA ILE A 159 -2.15 3.49 8.96
C ILE A 159 -3.40 3.46 9.83
N ASN A 160 -3.53 2.48 10.74
CA ASN A 160 -4.67 2.40 11.65
C ASN A 160 -4.80 3.64 12.53
N GLY A 161 -3.71 4.09 13.15
CA GLY A 161 -3.73 5.31 13.98
C GLY A 161 -4.08 6.57 13.17
N TRP A 162 -3.59 6.66 11.93
CA TRP A 162 -3.96 7.78 11.04
C TRP A 162 -5.43 7.71 10.59
N ALA A 163 -5.92 6.51 10.25
CA ALA A 163 -7.32 6.28 9.85
C ALA A 163 -8.28 6.62 10.99
N GLU A 164 -7.94 6.26 12.23
CA GLU A 164 -8.69 6.63 13.44
C GLU A 164 -8.74 8.15 13.63
N GLU A 165 -7.61 8.86 13.48
CA GLU A 165 -7.57 10.33 13.56
C GLU A 165 -8.45 11.00 12.50
N LYS A 166 -8.55 10.40 11.30
CA LYS A 166 -9.35 10.92 10.19
C LYS A 166 -10.78 10.41 10.15
N GLU A 167 -11.16 9.54 11.08
CA GLU A 167 -12.47 8.87 11.12
C GLU A 167 -12.79 8.14 9.79
N ILE A 168 -11.79 7.48 9.19
CA ILE A 168 -11.93 6.73 7.93
C ILE A 168 -11.95 5.23 8.23
N GLU A 169 -12.88 4.49 7.62
CA GLU A 169 -12.95 3.04 7.73
C GLU A 169 -11.78 2.38 7.00
N ALA A 170 -11.25 1.28 7.55
CA ALA A 170 -10.09 0.61 6.96
C ALA A 170 -10.15 -0.91 7.05
N GLN A 171 -9.59 -1.58 6.04
CA GLN A 171 -9.35 -3.01 6.02
C GLN A 171 -7.87 -3.31 5.79
N PHE A 172 -7.35 -4.26 6.56
CA PHE A 172 -5.95 -4.67 6.54
C PHE A 172 -5.81 -6.15 6.20
N SER A 173 -5.03 -6.45 5.17
CA SER A 173 -4.61 -7.82 4.89
C SER A 173 -3.40 -8.17 5.76
N MET A 174 -3.64 -8.98 6.78
CA MET A 174 -2.65 -9.39 7.77
C MET A 174 -1.89 -10.64 7.30
N GLU A 175 -0.63 -10.74 7.72
CA GLU A 175 0.21 -11.92 7.51
C GLU A 175 0.55 -12.58 8.84
N GLU A 176 0.51 -13.91 8.88
CA GLU A 176 0.93 -14.71 10.02
C GLU A 176 1.62 -16.00 9.56
N ARG A 177 2.35 -16.65 10.46
CA ARG A 177 2.94 -17.97 10.15
C ARG A 177 1.83 -19.00 9.90
N MET A 178 1.91 -19.72 8.78
CA MET A 178 0.93 -20.73 8.39
C MET A 178 1.56 -22.13 8.31
N ALA A 179 0.77 -23.16 8.62
CA ALA A 179 1.13 -24.56 8.38
C ALA A 179 0.08 -25.25 7.49
N CYS A 180 -1.17 -25.40 7.96
CA CYS A 180 -2.19 -26.12 7.19
C CYS A 180 -2.92 -25.28 6.12
N GLY A 181 -2.95 -23.94 6.24
CA GLY A 181 -3.69 -23.06 5.33
C GLY A 181 -5.23 -23.15 5.35
N ILE A 182 -5.82 -24.12 6.06
CA ILE A 182 -7.26 -24.42 6.03
C ILE A 182 -7.98 -24.21 7.38
N GLY A 183 -7.28 -23.65 8.38
CA GLY A 183 -7.83 -23.34 9.71
C GLY A 183 -7.84 -24.49 10.72
N ALA A 184 -7.20 -25.63 10.42
CA ALA A 184 -7.18 -26.82 11.28
C ALA A 184 -6.08 -26.77 12.37
N CYS A 185 -4.86 -26.35 12.02
CA CYS A 185 -3.70 -26.43 12.91
C CYS A 185 -3.59 -25.32 13.96
N LEU A 186 -4.35 -24.22 13.80
CA LEU A 186 -4.33 -23.03 14.66
C LEU A 186 -2.99 -22.28 14.73
N VAL A 187 -2.01 -22.57 13.87
CA VAL A 187 -0.70 -21.89 13.89
C VAL A 187 -0.81 -20.41 13.48
N CYS A 188 -1.71 -20.09 12.56
CA CYS A 188 -1.88 -18.73 12.03
C CYS A 188 -2.85 -17.87 12.86
N THR A 189 -2.89 -18.07 14.17
CA THR A 189 -3.82 -17.32 15.03
C THR A 189 -3.31 -15.92 15.32
N CYS A 190 -4.15 -14.91 15.11
CA CYS A 190 -3.98 -13.55 15.59
C CYS A 190 -5.05 -13.22 16.64
N LYS A 191 -4.79 -12.20 17.46
CA LYS A 191 -5.76 -11.69 18.42
C LYS A 191 -6.58 -10.59 17.76
N ILE A 192 -7.89 -10.67 17.93
CA ILE A 192 -8.81 -9.60 17.59
C ILE A 192 -9.62 -9.14 18.80
N LYS A 193 -10.02 -7.87 18.79
CA LYS A 193 -10.89 -7.27 19.79
C LYS A 193 -12.31 -7.81 19.63
N LYS A 194 -13.02 -8.01 20.74
CA LYS A 194 -14.42 -8.48 20.74
C LYS A 194 -15.34 -7.43 21.38
N ASP A 195 -16.59 -7.38 20.93
CA ASP A 195 -17.66 -6.67 21.61
C ASP A 195 -17.99 -7.25 23.00
N GLU A 196 -17.95 -6.32 23.96
CA GLU A 196 -18.53 -6.23 25.31
C GLU A 196 -18.24 -7.31 26.38
N ASP A 197 -17.93 -8.58 26.07
CA ASP A 197 -17.80 -9.64 27.10
C ASP A 197 -16.42 -10.32 27.23
N ARG A 198 -15.50 -10.14 26.28
CA ARG A 198 -14.14 -10.71 26.33
C ARG A 198 -13.12 -9.70 25.82
N GLU A 199 -11.95 -9.63 26.46
CA GLU A 199 -10.88 -8.72 26.05
C GLU A 199 -10.33 -9.05 24.66
N TRP A 200 -10.29 -10.33 24.25
CA TRP A 200 -9.78 -10.76 22.95
C TRP A 200 -10.30 -12.15 22.53
N GLN A 201 -10.22 -12.44 21.22
CA GLN A 201 -10.49 -13.76 20.65
C GLN A 201 -9.41 -14.16 19.63
N ASN A 202 -9.07 -15.46 19.59
CA ASN A 202 -8.18 -16.01 18.56
C ASN A 202 -8.93 -16.17 17.24
N TYR A 203 -8.44 -15.52 16.19
CA TYR A 203 -8.90 -15.68 14.81
C TYR A 203 -7.77 -16.26 13.97
N ARG A 204 -8.10 -17.06 12.96
CA ARG A 204 -7.12 -17.72 12.10
C ARG A 204 -6.98 -16.94 10.81
N VAL A 205 -5.81 -16.36 10.55
CA VAL A 205 -5.53 -15.59 9.33
C VAL A 205 -5.84 -16.40 8.06
N CYS A 206 -5.54 -17.71 8.02
CA CYS A 206 -5.79 -18.52 6.80
C CYS A 206 -7.27 -18.87 6.53
N LYS A 207 -8.17 -18.70 7.51
CA LYS A 207 -9.56 -19.17 7.42
C LYS A 207 -10.59 -18.08 7.70
N ASP A 208 -10.33 -17.30 8.74
CA ASP A 208 -11.17 -16.20 9.18
C ASP A 208 -10.70 -14.88 8.55
N GLY A 209 -9.39 -14.70 8.36
CA GLY A 209 -8.78 -13.62 7.55
C GLY A 209 -8.48 -14.06 6.11
N PRO A 210 -7.44 -13.50 5.44
CA PRO A 210 -6.40 -12.63 6.00
C PRO A 210 -6.80 -11.16 6.17
N VAL A 211 -7.92 -10.75 5.57
CA VAL A 211 -8.39 -9.37 5.67
C VAL A 211 -9.28 -9.18 6.90
N PHE A 212 -9.01 -8.12 7.66
CA PHE A 212 -9.77 -7.72 8.85
C PHE A 212 -10.05 -6.22 8.82
N TYR A 213 -11.11 -5.79 9.50
CA TYR A 213 -11.38 -4.37 9.74
C TYR A 213 -10.43 -3.80 10.79
N ARG A 214 -10.22 -2.49 10.70
CA ARG A 214 -9.29 -1.73 11.53
C ARG A 214 -9.54 -1.92 13.04
N ASP A 215 -10.81 -1.96 13.43
CA ASP A 215 -11.26 -2.05 14.83
C ASP A 215 -11.20 -3.49 15.38
N GLU A 216 -11.01 -4.48 14.50
CA GLU A 216 -10.86 -5.88 14.90
C GLU A 216 -9.41 -6.18 15.31
N VAL A 217 -8.43 -5.62 14.62
CA VAL A 217 -7.02 -5.99 14.80
C VAL A 217 -6.45 -5.48 16.13
N MET A 218 -5.82 -6.37 16.90
CA MET A 218 -5.03 -5.98 18.06
C MET A 218 -3.56 -5.77 17.66
N TRP A 219 -3.07 -4.56 17.91
CA TRP A 219 -1.68 -4.18 17.71
C TRP A 219 -0.89 -4.52 18.98
N GLU A 220 0.26 -5.18 18.80
CA GLU A 220 1.18 -5.63 19.85
C GLU A 220 2.60 -5.26 19.44
#